data_AF-A0A285URI2-F1
#
_entry.id   AF-A0A285URI2-F1
#
_cell.length_a   1.000
_cell.length_b   1.000
_cell.length_c   1.000
_cell.angle_alpha   90.00
_cell.angle_beta   90.00
_cell.angle_gamma   90.00
#
_symmetry.space_group_name_H-M   'P 1'
#
loop_
_entity.id
_entity.type
_entity.pdbx_description
1 polymer ?
#
loop_
_entity_poly.entity_id
_entity_poly.type
_entity_poly.pdbx_seq_one_letter_code
_entity_poly.pdbx_strand_id
1 'polypeptide(L)' 'MHEIPYIYSGAISDNDIKEINAGGEKAKIIDVEGNKRFWYAISPAKEVQVKFVRKDGTEEIVESMDAEMLKDWKK' A
#
# COMPACT_ATOMS: atom_id res chain seq x y z
N MET A 1 -19.52 -11.76 -10.95
CA MET A 1 -19.26 -10.32 -11.12
C MET A 1 -17.76 -10.14 -11.28
N HIS A 2 -17.30 -9.41 -12.30
CA HIS A 2 -15.92 -8.95 -12.33
C HIS A 2 -15.88 -7.63 -11.55
N GLU A 3 -15.54 -7.69 -10.27
CA GLU A 3 -15.27 -6.47 -9.52
C GLU A 3 -14.02 -5.82 -10.11
N ILE A 4 -14.11 -4.54 -10.43
CA ILE A 4 -12.97 -3.76 -10.90
C ILE A 4 -11.99 -3.66 -9.72
N PRO A 5 -10.74 -4.14 -9.87
CA PRO A 5 -9.80 -4.12 -8.77
C PRO A 5 -9.37 -2.69 -8.44
N TYR A 6 -9.01 -2.48 -7.19
CA TYR A 6 -8.42 -1.25 -6.69
C TYR A 6 -6.89 -1.35 -6.82
N ILE A 7 -6.26 -0.23 -7.17
CA ILE A 7 -4.82 -0.09 -7.15
C ILE A 7 -4.46 0.84 -6.01
N TYR A 8 -3.68 0.34 -5.07
CA TYR A 8 -3.05 1.13 -4.02
C TYR A 8 -1.60 1.36 -4.42
N SER A 9 -1.10 2.57 -4.21
CA SER A 9 0.26 2.92 -4.58
C SER A 9 0.82 4.03 -3.71
N GLY A 10 2.14 4.08 -3.58
CA GLY A 10 2.81 5.16 -2.87
C GLY A 10 4.30 5.23 -3.15
N ALA A 11 4.92 6.30 -2.69
CA ALA A 11 6.37 6.45 -2.68
C ALA A 11 6.96 5.84 -1.40
N ILE A 12 8.20 5.37 -1.48
CA ILE A 12 8.99 4.85 -0.37
C ILE A 12 10.23 5.75 -0.25
N SER A 13 10.34 6.47 0.87
CA SER A 13 11.52 7.29 1.19
C SER A 13 12.54 6.57 2.06
N ASP A 14 12.12 5.53 2.79
CA ASP A 14 12.96 4.78 3.72
C ASP A 14 13.52 3.49 3.08
N ASN A 15 14.85 3.33 3.13
CA ASN A 15 15.55 2.16 2.62
C ASN A 15 15.42 0.92 3.54
N ASP A 16 14.91 1.10 4.75
CA ASP A 16 14.66 0.01 5.69
C ASP A 16 13.34 -0.73 5.41
N ILE A 17 12.47 -0.17 4.57
CA ILE A 17 11.25 -0.85 4.15
C ILE A 17 11.60 -2.01 3.21
N LYS A 18 11.34 -3.23 3.71
CA LYS A 18 11.58 -4.51 3.03
C LYS A 18 10.36 -4.96 2.24
N GLU A 19 9.17 -4.78 2.79
CA GLU A 19 7.93 -5.25 2.22
C GLU A 19 6.77 -4.31 2.57
N ILE A 20 5.77 -4.26 1.71
CA ILE A 20 4.53 -3.51 1.92
C ILE A 20 3.37 -4.45 1.62
N ASN A 21 2.37 -4.45 2.50
CA ASN A 21 1.14 -5.22 2.34
C ASN A 21 -0.06 -4.26 2.34
N ALA A 22 -0.96 -4.39 1.38
CA ALA A 22 -2.21 -3.64 1.32
C ALA A 22 -3.38 -4.62 1.52
N GLY A 23 -3.89 -4.68 2.75
CA GLY A 23 -4.82 -5.73 3.16
C GLY A 23 -4.14 -7.09 3.13
N GLY A 24 -4.70 -8.04 2.36
CA GLY A 24 -4.11 -9.36 2.14
C GLY A 24 -3.10 -9.43 0.99
N GLU A 25 -2.92 -8.34 0.24
CA GLU A 25 -2.12 -8.34 -0.98
C GLU A 25 -0.72 -7.80 -0.74
N LYS A 26 0.29 -8.57 -1.13
CA LYS A 26 1.68 -8.13 -1.10
C LYS A 26 1.97 -7.18 -2.25
N ALA A 27 2.45 -5.98 -1.93
CA ALA A 27 2.79 -4.99 -2.93
C ALA A 27 4.06 -5.35 -3.70
N LYS A 28 4.10 -4.91 -4.96
CA LYS A 28 5.33 -4.87 -5.75
C LYS A 28 6.06 -3.57 -5.45
N ILE A 29 7.34 -3.68 -5.09
CA ILE A 29 8.24 -2.52 -4.97
C ILE A 29 9.01 -2.36 -6.28
N ILE A 30 9.14 -1.12 -6.74
CA ILE A 30 9.85 -0.72 -7.95
C ILE A 30 10.97 0.23 -7.52
N ASP A 31 12.22 -0.16 -7.79
CA ASP A 31 13.38 0.71 -7.64
C ASP A 31 13.61 1.50 -8.93
N VAL A 32 13.86 2.79 -8.79
CA VAL A 32 14.05 3.76 -9.88
C VAL A 32 15.35 4.54 -9.63
N GLU A 33 15.87 5.21 -10.67
CA GLU A 33 17.11 5.98 -10.58
C GLU A 33 17.12 7.00 -9.44
N GLY A 34 18.28 7.16 -8.81
CA GLY A 34 18.48 8.09 -7.70
C GLY A 34 17.95 7.60 -6.36
N ASN A 35 17.96 6.27 -6.11
CA ASN A 35 17.46 5.65 -4.88
C ASN A 35 15.99 5.97 -4.59
N LYS A 36 15.20 6.16 -5.66
CA LYS A 36 13.75 6.39 -5.55
C LYS A 36 13.06 5.04 -5.60
N ARG A 37 12.11 4.83 -4.69
CA ARG A 37 11.38 3.57 -4.58
C ARG A 37 9.89 3.87 -4.56
N PHE A 38 9.12 3.08 -5.29
CA PHE A 38 7.66 3.18 -5.31
C PHE A 38 7.06 1.80 -5.08
N TRP A 39 5.80 1.76 -4.68
CA TRP A 39 5.07 0.50 -4.55
C TRP A 39 3.69 0.59 -5.15
N TYR A 40 3.18 -0.58 -5.55
CA TYR A 40 1.76 -0.75 -5.85
C TYR A 40 1.25 -2.13 -5.46
N ALA A 41 -0.02 -2.22 -5.11
CA ALA A 41 -0.74 -3.47 -4.87
C ALA A 41 -2.09 -3.42 -5.60
N ILE A 42 -2.51 -4.55 -6.16
CA ILE A 42 -3.81 -4.71 -6.81
C ILE A 42 -4.65 -5.55 -5.88
N SER A 43 -5.81 -5.03 -5.46
CA SER A 43 -6.69 -5.71 -4.50
C SER A 43 -8.14 -5.70 -4.99
N PRO A 44 -8.90 -6.79 -4.79
CA PRO A 44 -10.34 -6.78 -5.03
C PRO A 44 -11.08 -5.95 -3.96
N ALA A 45 -10.49 -5.76 -2.77
CA ALA A 45 -11.10 -5.02 -1.67
C ALA A 45 -10.82 -3.53 -1.79
N LYS A 46 -11.88 -2.72 -1.58
CA LYS A 46 -11.83 -1.25 -1.53
C LYS A 46 -11.30 -0.70 -0.20
N GLU A 47 -11.50 -1.45 0.86
CA GLU A 47 -11.07 -1.11 2.20
C GLU A 47 -9.85 -1.95 2.52
N VAL A 48 -8.71 -1.28 2.72
CA VAL A 48 -7.45 -1.95 3.03
C VAL A 48 -6.67 -1.19 4.08
N GLN A 49 -5.99 -1.95 4.92
CA GLN A 49 -4.96 -1.45 5.80
C GLN A 49 -3.60 -1.63 5.11
N VAL A 50 -2.82 -0.56 5.00
CA VAL A 50 -1.47 -0.63 4.46
C VAL A 50 -0.49 -0.81 5.60
N LYS A 51 0.34 -1.85 5.52
CA LYS A 51 1.39 -2.17 6.48
C LYS A 51 2.75 -2.18 5.83
N PHE A 52 3.74 -1.60 6.50
CA PHE A 52 5.14 -1.71 6.13
C PHE A 52 5.82 -2.74 7.02
N VAL A 53 6.66 -3.56 6.42
CA VAL A 53 7.54 -4.50 7.13
C VAL A 53 8.97 -4.03 6.93
N ARG A 54 9.65 -3.75 8.03
CA ARG A 54 11.06 -3.32 8.05
C ARG A 54 12.01 -4.50 7.96
N LYS A 55 13.31 -4.26 7.72
CA LYS A 55 14.30 -5.34 7.61
C LYS A 55 14.52 -6.09 8.92
N ASP A 56 14.32 -5.42 10.05
CA ASP A 56 14.38 -6.03 11.39
C ASP A 56 13.14 -6.90 11.71
N GLY A 57 12.13 -6.90 10.83
CA GLY A 57 10.90 -7.67 10.97
C GLY A 57 9.78 -6.93 11.69
N THR A 58 9.99 -5.67 12.11
CA THR A 58 8.91 -4.87 12.70
C THR A 58 7.86 -4.50 11.65
N GLU A 59 6.60 -4.44 12.09
CA GLU A 59 5.46 -4.04 11.27
C GLU A 59 4.89 -2.69 11.74
N GLU A 60 4.54 -1.84 10.78
CA GLU A 60 3.96 -0.51 11.02
C GLU A 60 2.71 -0.33 10.13
N ILE A 61 1.58 0.06 10.73
CA ILE A 61 0.38 0.47 9.97
C ILE A 61 0.54 1.92 9.58
N VAL A 62 0.55 2.20 8.29
CA VAL A 62 0.81 3.55 7.76
C VAL A 62 -0.43 4.24 7.20
N GLU A 63 -1.43 3.48 6.78
CA GLU A 63 -2.68 4.01 6.24
C GLU A 63 -3.81 3.01 6.45
N SER A 64 -5.02 3.51 6.67
CA SER A 64 -6.23 2.69 6.74
C SER A 64 -7.32 3.36 5.92
N MET A 65 -7.76 2.72 4.85
CA MET A 65 -8.88 3.21 4.04
C MET A 65 -10.14 2.46 4.43
N ASP A 66 -11.05 3.13 5.13
CA ASP A 66 -12.37 2.61 5.49
C ASP A 66 -13.51 3.28 4.67
N ALA A 67 -14.72 2.73 4.80
CA ALA A 67 -15.91 3.24 4.14
C ALA A 67 -16.22 4.72 4.44
N GLU A 68 -15.82 5.22 5.61
CA GLU A 68 -16.14 6.58 6.05
C GLU A 68 -15.20 7.60 5.41
N MET A 69 -13.89 7.32 5.39
CA MET A 69 -12.91 8.13 4.67
C MET A 69 -13.20 8.24 3.16
N LEU A 70 -13.77 7.19 2.57
CA LEU A 70 -14.17 7.18 1.15
C LEU A 70 -15.42 8.02 0.86
N LYS A 71 -16.27 8.32 1.85
CA LYS A 71 -17.43 9.21 1.67
C LYS A 71 -17.00 10.66 1.52
N ASP A 72 -15.93 11.07 2.20
CA ASP A 72 -15.44 12.44 2.18
C ASP A 72 -14.62 12.77 0.93
N TRP A 73 -13.98 11.78 0.29
CA TRP A 73 -13.32 11.97 -1.02
C TRP A 73 -14.29 12.32 -2.16
N LYS A 74 -15.57 11.91 -2.05
CA LYS A 74 -16.58 12.07 -3.12
C LYS A 74 -17.32 13.42 -3.07
N LYS A 75 -16.97 14.33 -2.16
CA LYS A 75 -17.51 15.70 -2.09
C LYS A 75 -16.56 16.70 -2.74
#